data_AF-A0A7C6B1Z7-F1
#
_entry.id   AF-A0A7C6B1Z7-F1
#
_cell.length_a   1.000
_cell.length_b   1.000
_cell.length_c   1.000
_cell.angle_alpha   90.00
_cell.angle_beta   90.00
_cell.angle_gamma   90.00
#
_symmetry.space_group_name_H-M   'P 1'
#
loop_
_entity.id
_entity.type
_entity.pdbx_description
1 polymer ?
#
loop_
_entity_poly.entity_id
_entity_poly.type
_entity_poly.pdbx_seq_one_letter_code
_entity_poly.pdbx_strand_id
1 'polypeptide(L)'
;GRTRFVDDIRLPGMLYIKALLSPVHRGIIRHLDVSAAERMPGVAGVVTAKDVPGQNAYGLIPDQPVFTPRDIRYKGERIAAVAAVDEDTAMEALEKIRLDIEELEPVFDPIEAMKPGAPLVRPEGNVFQFNSGPTRRIRFGDIEEGFKQADVIVEGRYTNSMNEHAPMEPQVSVAYIDETDRLAIHTVSQDLYFHLGMLVNVFNLPMNKIRYIGGTVGGGFGAKNDIHCDHVAGVMALKIRKPVKYRHTRHEEMLYTTKRGPWIFEFKDGVKKDGRIVARQVRTIHDTGAYCGMGPYVVDKNSILVAGPFAIPAIAIDGMCVFTNKPVASSMRGFGIINGTSADQLQMDRVAEAIGKDPWEVRFINAWREGDLGATQFPVEAAGVIEAMQRAAELAGIELPDRLREMSSRRR
;
A
#
# COMPACT_ATOMS: atom_id res chain seq x y z
N GLY A 1 25.43 6.01 17.97
CA GLY A 1 25.40 5.90 16.50
C GLY A 1 26.73 5.48 15.92
N ARG A 2 27.15 4.23 16.11
CA ARG A 2 28.25 3.62 15.32
C ARG A 2 27.71 2.83 14.13
N THR A 3 26.48 2.32 14.26
CA THR A 3 25.71 1.75 13.16
C THR A 3 25.55 2.80 12.06
N ARG A 4 25.89 2.42 10.83
CA ARG A 4 25.76 3.26 9.65
C ARG A 4 24.46 2.97 8.93
N PHE A 5 23.65 3.99 8.75
CA PHE A 5 22.46 4.02 7.90
C PHE A 5 22.83 4.51 6.49
N VAL A 6 21.90 4.40 5.54
CA VAL A 6 22.17 4.82 4.15
C VAL A 6 22.46 6.32 4.09
N ASP A 7 21.74 7.12 4.88
CA ASP A 7 21.98 8.55 4.93
C ASP A 7 23.34 8.93 5.56
N ASP A 8 24.01 8.04 6.30
CA ASP A 8 25.35 8.30 6.83
C ASP A 8 26.45 8.17 5.75
N ILE A 9 26.11 7.66 4.57
CA ILE A 9 27.07 7.50 3.48
C ILE A 9 27.45 8.87 2.93
N ARG A 10 28.76 9.08 2.78
CA ARG A 10 29.38 10.24 2.12
C ARG A 10 30.43 9.71 1.15
N LEU A 11 30.41 10.21 -0.08
CA LEU A 11 31.37 9.86 -1.13
C LEU A 11 32.05 11.14 -1.63
N PRO A 12 33.32 11.09 -2.08
CA PRO A 12 33.97 12.24 -2.68
C PRO A 12 33.19 12.77 -3.89
N GLY A 13 32.95 14.08 -3.94
CA GLY A 13 32.22 14.73 -5.04
C GLY A 13 30.73 14.36 -5.13
N MET A 14 30.15 13.82 -4.05
CA MET A 14 28.73 13.46 -4.01
C MET A 14 27.83 14.68 -4.15
N LEU A 15 26.84 14.56 -5.03
CA LEU A 15 25.83 15.56 -5.32
C LEU A 15 24.50 15.22 -4.65
N TYR A 16 23.63 16.20 -4.48
CA TYR A 16 22.35 16.07 -3.79
C TYR A 16 21.20 16.27 -4.76
N ILE A 17 20.23 15.37 -4.69
CA ILE A 17 19.07 15.36 -5.57
C ILE A 17 17.86 15.98 -4.86
N LYS A 18 17.12 16.84 -5.57
CA LYS A 18 15.76 17.25 -5.22
C LYS A 18 14.83 17.10 -6.43
N ALA A 19 13.57 16.79 -6.18
CA ALA A 19 12.59 16.51 -7.23
C ALA A 19 11.59 17.66 -7.41
N LEU A 20 11.28 17.98 -8.66
CA LEU A 20 10.13 18.79 -9.01
C LEU A 20 8.89 17.92 -8.90
N LEU A 21 8.00 18.25 -7.97
CA LEU A 21 6.78 17.51 -7.72
C LEU A 21 5.58 18.30 -8.23
N SER A 22 4.56 17.58 -8.70
CA SER A 22 3.32 18.19 -9.19
C SER A 22 2.65 19.04 -8.11
N PRO A 23 2.29 20.30 -8.40
CA PRO A 23 1.53 21.13 -7.48
C PRO A 23 0.01 20.82 -7.48
N VAL A 24 -0.49 20.14 -8.52
CA VAL A 24 -1.93 19.85 -8.73
C VAL A 24 -2.25 18.37 -8.56
N HIS A 25 -3.51 18.06 -8.26
CA HIS A 25 -3.97 16.68 -8.05
C HIS A 25 -4.25 15.93 -9.35
N ARG A 26 -4.53 16.64 -10.43
CA ARG A 26 -4.75 16.07 -11.76
C ARG A 26 -4.48 17.13 -12.81
N GLY A 27 -3.84 16.76 -13.90
CA GLY A 27 -3.55 17.70 -14.98
C GLY A 27 -2.76 17.11 -16.13
N ILE A 28 -2.58 17.90 -17.18
CA ILE A 28 -1.76 17.56 -18.34
C ILE A 28 -0.60 18.55 -18.39
N ILE A 29 0.63 18.05 -18.36
CA ILE A 29 1.83 18.83 -18.62
C ILE A 29 1.81 19.24 -20.10
N ARG A 30 1.59 20.53 -20.36
CA ARG A 30 1.59 21.11 -21.72
C ARG A 30 2.99 21.48 -22.15
N HIS A 31 3.81 21.96 -21.22
CA HIS A 31 5.20 22.31 -21.48
C HIS A 31 6.07 22.11 -20.22
N LEU A 32 7.28 21.62 -20.44
CA LEU A 32 8.32 21.48 -19.41
C LEU A 32 9.65 21.95 -20.02
N ASP A 33 10.19 23.04 -19.49
CA ASP A 33 11.51 23.57 -19.85
C ASP A 33 12.41 23.61 -18.63
N VAL A 34 13.45 22.76 -18.67
CA VAL A 34 14.46 22.59 -17.62
C VAL A 34 15.74 23.38 -17.91
N SER A 35 15.82 24.07 -19.04
CA SER A 35 17.08 24.60 -19.58
C SER A 35 17.71 25.68 -18.70
N ALA A 36 16.91 26.47 -17.98
CA ALA A 36 17.41 27.47 -17.04
C ALA A 36 18.02 26.81 -15.79
N ALA A 37 17.42 25.72 -15.30
CA ALA A 37 17.97 24.93 -14.20
C ALA A 37 19.28 24.24 -14.59
N GLU A 38 19.35 23.67 -15.81
CA GLU A 38 20.56 23.01 -16.32
C GLU A 38 21.78 23.95 -16.43
N ARG A 39 21.55 25.23 -16.72
CA ARG A 39 22.62 26.24 -16.83
C ARG A 39 23.02 26.87 -15.49
N MET A 40 22.33 26.54 -14.40
CA MET A 40 22.59 27.15 -13.11
C MET A 40 23.95 26.68 -12.53
N PRO A 41 24.82 27.59 -12.07
CA PRO A 41 26.07 27.21 -11.40
C PRO A 41 25.82 26.24 -10.24
N GLY A 42 26.63 25.19 -10.13
CA GLY A 42 26.48 24.17 -9.10
C GLY A 42 25.50 23.04 -9.45
N VAL A 43 24.70 23.17 -10.51
CA VAL A 43 23.89 22.07 -11.04
C VAL A 43 24.75 21.18 -11.94
N ALA A 44 24.70 19.87 -11.70
CA ALA A 44 25.42 18.87 -12.48
C ALA A 44 24.56 18.14 -13.50
N GLY A 45 23.24 18.13 -13.30
CA GLY A 45 22.30 17.54 -14.25
C GLY A 45 20.85 17.62 -13.79
N VAL A 46 19.96 17.59 -14.77
CA VAL A 46 18.51 17.48 -14.58
C VAL A 46 18.04 16.23 -15.30
N VAL A 47 17.13 15.45 -14.70
CA VAL A 47 16.51 14.27 -15.32
C VAL A 47 15.00 14.43 -15.36
N THR A 48 14.42 13.91 -16.44
CA THR A 48 12.98 13.87 -16.72
C THR A 48 12.61 12.47 -17.20
N ALA A 49 11.35 12.26 -17.60
CA ALA A 49 10.91 11.02 -18.23
C ALA A 49 11.75 10.61 -19.46
N LYS A 50 12.33 11.58 -20.18
CA LYS A 50 13.16 11.34 -21.38
C LYS A 50 14.53 10.74 -21.07
N ASP A 51 14.99 10.87 -19.83
CA ASP A 51 16.31 10.44 -19.39
C ASP A 51 16.30 9.02 -18.80
N VAL A 52 15.12 8.40 -18.66
CA VAL A 52 14.98 7.02 -18.18
C VAL A 52 15.50 6.07 -19.28
N PRO A 53 16.58 5.30 -19.04
CA PRO A 53 17.22 4.52 -20.11
C PRO A 53 16.39 3.35 -20.64
N GLY A 54 15.50 2.80 -19.81
CA GLY A 54 14.62 1.69 -20.16
C GLY A 54 13.15 2.09 -20.07
N GLN A 55 12.37 1.27 -19.37
CA GLN A 55 10.95 1.53 -19.19
C GLN A 55 10.73 2.60 -18.11
N ASN A 56 10.06 3.71 -18.47
CA ASN A 56 9.57 4.70 -17.51
C ASN A 56 8.34 4.20 -16.74
N ALA A 57 8.47 3.05 -16.09
CA ALA A 57 7.46 2.48 -15.21
C ALA A 57 8.10 1.51 -14.21
N TYR A 58 7.54 1.42 -13.00
CA TYR A 58 7.96 0.50 -11.95
C TYR A 58 6.75 0.07 -11.10
N GLY A 59 6.97 -0.86 -10.18
CA GLY A 59 5.94 -1.44 -9.30
C GLY A 59 5.70 -2.92 -9.61
N LEU A 60 4.91 -3.59 -8.76
CA LEU A 60 4.49 -4.99 -8.98
C LEU A 60 3.76 -5.12 -10.33
N ILE A 61 2.85 -4.19 -10.58
CA ILE A 61 2.30 -3.91 -11.90
C ILE A 61 3.03 -2.65 -12.36
N PRO A 62 3.80 -2.70 -13.47
CA PRO A 62 4.67 -1.60 -13.88
C PRO A 62 3.85 -0.46 -14.50
N ASP A 63 3.18 0.30 -13.64
CA ASP A 63 2.13 1.24 -14.00
C ASP A 63 2.41 2.67 -13.50
N GLN A 64 3.33 2.81 -12.54
CA GLN A 64 3.76 4.08 -11.99
C GLN A 64 5.06 4.55 -12.66
N PRO A 65 5.12 5.77 -13.24
CA PRO A 65 6.31 6.26 -13.91
C PRO A 65 7.39 6.72 -12.92
N VAL A 66 8.66 6.61 -13.32
CA VAL A 66 9.79 7.23 -12.59
C VAL A 66 9.57 8.75 -12.52
N PHE A 67 9.27 9.33 -13.68
CA PHE A 67 8.88 10.73 -13.86
C PHE A 67 7.65 10.82 -14.75
N THR A 68 6.64 11.59 -14.35
CA THR A 68 5.41 11.80 -15.11
C THR A 68 5.71 12.46 -16.45
N PRO A 69 5.46 11.77 -17.58
CA PRO A 69 5.78 12.32 -18.89
C PRO A 69 4.76 13.35 -19.38
N ARG A 70 3.52 13.25 -18.90
CA ARG A 70 2.39 14.06 -19.39
C ARG A 70 1.25 14.16 -18.38
N ASP A 71 0.64 13.04 -18.03
CA ASP A 71 -0.59 13.02 -17.24
C ASP A 71 -0.30 12.94 -15.74
N ILE A 72 -0.56 14.02 -15.03
CA ILE A 72 -0.49 14.12 -13.57
C ILE A 72 -1.74 13.47 -12.98
N ARG A 73 -1.54 12.55 -12.04
CA ARG A 73 -2.59 11.76 -11.38
C ARG A 73 -2.70 12.04 -9.89
N TYR A 74 -1.71 12.65 -9.25
CA TYR A 74 -1.83 13.13 -7.86
C TYR A 74 -0.88 14.29 -7.57
N LYS A 75 -1.19 15.05 -6.53
CA LYS A 75 -0.33 16.13 -6.03
C LYS A 75 0.88 15.52 -5.36
N GLY A 76 2.07 15.95 -5.77
CA GLY A 76 3.32 15.33 -5.35
C GLY A 76 3.93 14.34 -6.33
N GLU A 77 3.27 14.09 -7.46
CA GLU A 77 3.81 13.21 -8.48
C GLU A 77 5.08 13.80 -9.10
N ARG A 78 6.14 12.99 -9.24
CA ARG A 78 7.47 13.48 -9.68
C ARG A 78 7.45 13.79 -11.18
N ILE A 79 7.88 15.00 -11.53
CA ILE A 79 7.94 15.49 -12.91
C ILE A 79 9.40 15.48 -13.42
N ALA A 80 10.33 15.95 -12.58
CA ALA A 80 11.74 16.01 -12.88
C ALA A 80 12.58 15.91 -11.59
N ALA A 81 13.89 15.74 -11.71
CA ALA A 81 14.82 15.87 -10.58
C ALA A 81 16.12 16.56 -10.98
N VAL A 82 16.69 17.32 -10.06
CA VAL A 82 17.93 18.08 -10.22
C VAL A 82 18.99 17.50 -9.28
N ALA A 83 20.22 17.33 -9.75
CA ALA A 83 21.39 17.05 -8.92
C ALA A 83 22.32 18.27 -8.87
N ALA A 84 22.66 18.73 -7.67
CA ALA A 84 23.54 19.88 -7.46
C ALA A 84 24.57 19.62 -6.35
N VAL A 85 25.48 20.58 -6.13
CA VAL A 85 26.56 20.49 -5.13
C VAL A 85 26.06 20.43 -3.69
N ASP A 86 24.85 20.93 -3.42
CA ASP A 86 24.14 20.87 -2.14
C ASP A 86 22.62 20.88 -2.35
N GLU A 87 21.84 20.65 -1.28
CA GLU A 87 20.38 20.63 -1.34
C GLU A 87 19.79 22.02 -1.67
N ASP A 88 20.39 23.11 -1.20
CA ASP A 88 19.89 24.47 -1.41
C ASP A 88 19.99 24.87 -2.89
N THR A 89 21.15 24.63 -3.52
CA THR A 89 21.35 24.84 -4.96
C THR A 89 20.39 23.98 -5.78
N ALA A 90 20.13 22.73 -5.36
CA ALA A 90 19.16 21.88 -6.04
C ALA A 90 17.74 22.45 -5.94
N MET A 91 17.33 22.96 -4.78
CA MET A 91 16.02 23.60 -4.58
C MET A 91 15.87 24.89 -5.39
N GLU A 92 16.87 25.77 -5.38
CA GLU A 92 16.86 27.00 -6.19
C GLU A 92 16.77 26.70 -7.69
N ALA A 93 17.43 25.63 -8.15
CA ALA A 93 17.35 25.20 -9.54
C ALA A 93 15.95 24.69 -9.92
N LEU A 94 15.23 24.03 -9.01
CA LEU A 94 13.84 23.61 -9.25
C LEU A 94 12.93 24.81 -9.53
N GLU A 95 13.14 25.94 -8.86
CA GLU A 95 12.37 27.19 -9.09
C GLU A 95 12.62 27.80 -10.48
N LYS A 96 13.72 27.42 -11.15
CA LYS A 96 14.01 27.88 -12.53
C LYS A 96 13.36 27.00 -13.60
N ILE A 97 12.79 25.85 -13.23
CA ILE A 97 12.08 24.99 -14.17
C ILE A 97 10.73 25.62 -14.53
N ARG A 98 10.49 25.82 -15.82
CA ARG A 98 9.21 26.32 -16.32
C ARG A 98 8.29 25.15 -16.60
N LEU A 99 7.15 25.13 -15.92
CA LEU A 99 6.17 24.07 -15.97
C LEU A 99 4.80 24.67 -16.28
N ASP A 100 4.22 24.28 -17.41
CA ASP A 100 2.86 24.63 -17.81
C ASP A 100 1.95 23.41 -17.66
N ILE A 101 0.90 23.54 -16.85
CA ILE A 101 -0.06 22.48 -16.55
C ILE A 101 -1.45 22.99 -16.86
N GLU A 102 -2.17 22.22 -17.68
CA GLU A 102 -3.62 22.29 -17.71
C GLU A 102 -4.17 21.47 -16.55
N GLU A 103 -4.65 22.16 -15.52
CA GLU A 103 -5.29 21.52 -14.37
C GLU A 103 -6.65 20.94 -14.77
N LEU A 104 -6.92 19.73 -14.29
CA LEU A 104 -8.16 19.01 -14.56
C LEU A 104 -8.85 18.64 -13.25
N GLU A 105 -10.17 18.48 -13.29
CA GLU A 105 -10.96 18.13 -12.10
C GLU A 105 -10.53 16.75 -11.55
N PRO A 106 -10.07 16.66 -10.28
CA PRO A 106 -9.71 15.40 -9.65
C PRO A 106 -10.92 14.67 -9.05
N VAL A 107 -10.76 13.39 -8.71
CA VAL A 107 -11.72 12.61 -7.92
C VAL A 107 -11.02 11.98 -6.72
N PHE A 108 -11.55 12.20 -5.52
CA PHE A 108 -10.94 11.75 -4.27
C PHE A 108 -11.77 10.72 -3.49
N ASP A 109 -13.07 10.65 -3.75
CA ASP A 109 -13.95 9.67 -3.13
C ASP A 109 -14.02 8.41 -4.01
N PRO A 110 -13.70 7.21 -3.48
CA PRO A 110 -13.70 6.00 -4.27
C PRO A 110 -15.11 5.58 -4.73
N ILE A 111 -16.18 5.95 -4.02
CA ILE A 111 -17.56 5.71 -4.48
C ILE A 111 -17.87 6.58 -5.70
N GLU A 112 -17.51 7.86 -5.64
CA GLU A 112 -17.69 8.78 -6.78
C GLU A 112 -16.83 8.35 -7.98
N ALA A 113 -15.58 7.93 -7.75
CA ALA A 113 -14.68 7.47 -8.81
C ALA A 113 -15.22 6.27 -9.61
N MET A 114 -16.07 5.44 -9.01
CA MET A 114 -16.68 4.27 -9.66
C MET A 114 -17.91 4.60 -10.51
N LYS A 115 -18.47 5.82 -10.41
CA LYS A 115 -19.69 6.16 -11.13
C LYS A 115 -19.44 6.35 -12.64
N PRO A 116 -20.42 6.02 -13.50
CA PRO A 116 -20.35 6.37 -14.91
C PRO A 116 -20.12 7.87 -15.10
N GLY A 117 -19.14 8.25 -15.93
CA GLY A 117 -18.82 9.65 -16.22
C GLY A 117 -17.96 10.37 -15.18
N ALA A 118 -17.51 9.67 -14.12
CA ALA A 118 -16.57 10.25 -13.17
C ALA A 118 -15.24 10.65 -13.84
N PRO A 119 -14.52 11.67 -13.33
CA PRO A 119 -13.18 11.98 -13.80
C PRO A 119 -12.29 10.75 -13.81
N LEU A 120 -11.68 10.45 -14.96
CA LEU A 120 -10.77 9.31 -15.09
C LEU A 120 -9.40 9.65 -14.50
N VAL A 121 -9.00 8.87 -13.50
CA VAL A 121 -7.64 8.84 -12.93
C VAL A 121 -6.70 8.08 -13.87
N ARG A 122 -7.20 7.02 -14.50
CA ARG A 122 -6.48 6.20 -15.48
C ARG A 122 -7.31 6.06 -16.76
N PRO A 123 -6.67 6.00 -17.95
CA PRO A 123 -7.38 5.83 -19.22
C PRO A 123 -8.25 4.57 -19.27
N GLU A 124 -7.85 3.50 -18.58
CA GLU A 124 -8.55 2.20 -18.59
C GLU A 124 -9.77 2.17 -17.66
N GLY A 125 -9.94 3.19 -16.81
CA GLY A 125 -11.00 3.26 -15.80
C GLY A 125 -10.47 3.40 -14.38
N ASN A 126 -11.39 3.69 -13.45
CA ASN A 126 -11.07 3.91 -12.04
C ASN A 126 -11.20 2.64 -11.18
N VAL A 127 -11.51 1.48 -11.77
CA VAL A 127 -11.62 0.21 -11.05
C VAL A 127 -10.68 -0.82 -11.64
N PHE A 128 -9.80 -1.37 -10.81
CA PHE A 128 -8.89 -2.43 -11.21
C PHE A 128 -9.65 -3.67 -11.67
N GLN A 129 -9.16 -4.31 -12.73
CA GLN A 129 -9.72 -5.55 -13.26
C GLN A 129 -8.95 -6.76 -12.74
N PHE A 130 -9.57 -7.54 -11.87
CA PHE A 130 -9.10 -8.86 -11.46
C PHE A 130 -9.46 -9.91 -12.51
N ASN A 131 -8.93 -11.13 -12.38
CA ASN A 131 -9.33 -12.27 -13.22
C ASN A 131 -10.84 -12.57 -13.16
N SER A 132 -11.51 -12.17 -12.08
CA SER A 132 -12.96 -12.27 -11.87
C SER A 132 -13.74 -11.00 -12.27
N GLY A 133 -13.12 -10.08 -13.02
CA GLY A 133 -13.70 -8.79 -13.41
C GLY A 133 -13.42 -7.66 -12.40
N PRO A 134 -14.32 -6.68 -12.21
CA PRO A 134 -14.07 -5.49 -11.38
C PRO A 134 -14.07 -5.77 -9.87
N THR A 135 -14.29 -7.03 -9.48
CA THR A 135 -14.39 -7.48 -8.09
C THR A 135 -13.56 -8.73 -7.91
N ARG A 136 -12.76 -8.80 -6.84
CA ARG A 136 -12.22 -10.04 -6.31
C ARG A 136 -13.31 -10.76 -5.54
N ARG A 137 -13.76 -11.91 -6.05
CA ARG A 137 -14.88 -12.68 -5.47
C ARG A 137 -14.38 -13.90 -4.70
N ILE A 138 -14.89 -14.10 -3.49
CA ILE A 138 -14.76 -15.35 -2.73
C ILE A 138 -16.15 -15.83 -2.35
N ARG A 139 -16.40 -17.13 -2.50
CA ARG A 139 -17.69 -17.78 -2.24
C ARG A 139 -17.46 -19.10 -1.50
N PHE A 140 -18.23 -19.32 -0.45
CA PHE A 140 -18.24 -20.55 0.33
C PHE A 140 -19.67 -20.81 0.81
N GLY A 141 -20.16 -22.05 0.70
CA GLY A 141 -21.54 -22.39 1.03
C GLY A 141 -22.59 -21.68 0.16
N ASP A 142 -23.85 -21.73 0.60
CA ASP A 142 -24.99 -21.06 -0.02
C ASP A 142 -25.41 -19.85 0.81
N ILE A 143 -25.11 -18.65 0.30
CA ILE A 143 -25.37 -17.39 0.99
C ILE A 143 -26.87 -17.09 1.11
N GLU A 144 -27.68 -17.47 0.12
CA GLU A 144 -29.12 -17.22 0.15
C GLU A 144 -29.80 -18.10 1.18
N GLU A 145 -29.43 -19.38 1.22
CA GLU A 145 -29.91 -20.32 2.22
C GLU A 145 -29.45 -19.94 3.63
N GLY A 146 -28.19 -19.54 3.80
CA GLY A 146 -27.70 -19.06 5.09
C GLY A 146 -28.50 -17.86 5.62
N PHE A 147 -28.88 -16.91 4.76
CA PHE A 147 -29.76 -15.80 5.18
C PHE A 147 -31.20 -16.22 5.48
N LYS A 148 -31.77 -17.19 4.74
CA LYS A 148 -33.10 -17.75 5.07
C LYS A 148 -33.13 -18.44 6.43
N GLN A 149 -32.01 -19.05 6.82
CA GLN A 149 -31.87 -19.67 8.12
C GLN A 149 -31.64 -18.64 9.24
N ALA A 150 -31.31 -17.39 8.97
CA ALA A 150 -31.05 -16.42 10.03
C ALA A 150 -32.32 -16.09 10.84
N ASP A 151 -32.18 -15.93 12.16
CA ASP A 151 -33.25 -15.39 13.00
C ASP A 151 -33.22 -13.85 13.01
N VAL A 152 -32.02 -13.27 12.85
CA VAL A 152 -31.77 -11.82 12.82
C VAL A 152 -30.75 -11.51 11.72
N ILE A 153 -30.96 -10.40 11.01
CA ILE A 153 -29.99 -9.83 10.07
C ILE A 153 -29.32 -8.62 10.72
N VAL A 154 -28.00 -8.57 10.71
CA VAL A 154 -27.21 -7.47 11.28
C VAL A 154 -26.32 -6.85 10.19
N GLU A 155 -26.52 -5.57 9.91
CA GLU A 155 -25.79 -4.83 8.88
C GLU A 155 -24.88 -3.76 9.49
N GLY A 156 -23.72 -3.56 8.88
CA GLY A 156 -22.74 -2.59 9.35
C GLY A 156 -21.90 -2.01 8.22
N ARG A 157 -21.64 -0.70 8.30
CA ARG A 157 -20.73 0.01 7.40
C ARG A 157 -19.60 0.64 8.21
N TYR A 158 -18.37 0.33 7.83
CA TYR A 158 -17.15 0.73 8.54
C TYR A 158 -16.18 1.39 7.57
N THR A 159 -15.40 2.34 8.07
CA THR A 159 -14.37 3.00 7.27
C THR A 159 -13.07 3.11 8.05
N ASN A 160 -11.95 3.09 7.34
CA ASN A 160 -10.65 3.46 7.90
C ASN A 160 -10.05 4.59 7.07
N SER A 161 -9.34 5.50 7.74
CA SER A 161 -8.59 6.56 7.09
C SER A 161 -7.27 6.07 6.48
N MET A 162 -6.63 6.96 5.73
CA MET A 162 -5.26 6.79 5.27
C MET A 162 -4.29 6.94 6.44
N ASN A 163 -3.25 6.09 6.51
CA ASN A 163 -2.22 6.17 7.54
C ASN A 163 -0.82 6.21 6.92
N GLU A 164 0.04 7.03 7.50
CA GLU A 164 1.48 7.10 7.22
C GLU A 164 2.25 6.12 8.12
N HIS A 165 3.31 5.53 7.61
CA HIS A 165 4.19 4.61 8.32
C HIS A 165 5.11 5.30 9.31
N ALA A 166 5.52 6.52 8.98
CA ALA A 166 6.41 7.36 9.77
C ALA A 166 7.69 6.63 10.22
N PRO A 167 8.45 5.98 9.32
CA PRO A 167 9.73 5.36 9.68
C PRO A 167 10.68 6.45 10.18
N MET A 168 11.50 6.17 11.19
CA MET A 168 12.42 7.16 11.77
C MET A 168 13.44 7.66 10.75
N GLU A 169 13.99 6.76 9.94
CA GLU A 169 14.80 7.10 8.76
C GLU A 169 13.88 7.29 7.53
N PRO A 170 13.82 8.51 6.93
CA PRO A 170 13.09 8.75 5.68
C PRO A 170 13.62 7.92 4.51
N GLN A 171 12.92 7.95 3.38
CA GLN A 171 13.44 7.39 2.14
C GLN A 171 14.76 8.06 1.76
N VAL A 172 15.77 7.25 1.44
CA VAL A 172 17.07 7.71 1.00
C VAL A 172 17.73 6.67 0.11
N SER A 173 18.47 7.15 -0.88
CA SER A 173 19.31 6.34 -1.76
C SER A 173 20.61 7.05 -2.07
N VAL A 174 21.70 6.29 -2.16
CA VAL A 174 22.99 6.77 -2.67
C VAL A 174 23.39 5.92 -3.86
N ALA A 175 23.57 6.53 -5.03
CA ALA A 175 23.91 5.84 -6.26
C ALA A 175 25.20 6.38 -6.90
N TYR A 176 25.99 5.51 -7.51
CA TYR A 176 27.22 5.86 -8.23
C TYR A 176 27.62 4.76 -9.20
N ILE A 177 28.52 5.07 -10.15
CA ILE A 177 29.17 4.05 -10.97
C ILE A 177 30.43 3.57 -10.27
N ASP A 178 30.53 2.26 -10.00
CA ASP A 178 31.68 1.67 -9.30
C ASP A 178 32.89 1.47 -10.24
N GLU A 179 34.01 1.07 -9.66
CA GLU A 179 35.29 0.83 -10.34
C GLU A 179 35.23 -0.27 -11.42
N THR A 180 34.16 -1.08 -11.45
CA THR A 180 33.92 -2.14 -12.43
C THR A 180 32.83 -1.77 -13.45
N ASP A 181 32.46 -0.50 -13.54
CA ASP A 181 31.42 0.01 -14.44
C ASP A 181 30.05 -0.66 -14.19
N ARG A 182 29.68 -0.76 -12.92
CA ARG A 182 28.34 -1.15 -12.47
C ARG A 182 27.65 0.02 -11.77
N LEU A 183 26.33 0.08 -11.88
CA LEU A 183 25.52 0.98 -11.09
C LEU A 183 25.39 0.43 -9.66
N ALA A 184 26.10 1.05 -8.72
CA ALA A 184 25.96 0.75 -7.29
C ALA A 184 24.87 1.63 -6.68
N ILE A 185 23.97 1.03 -5.90
CA ILE A 185 22.88 1.72 -5.20
C ILE A 185 22.83 1.21 -3.76
N HIS A 186 23.08 2.10 -2.81
CA HIS A 186 22.76 1.88 -1.40
C HIS A 186 21.31 2.24 -1.14
N THR A 187 20.55 1.28 -0.63
CA THR A 187 19.09 1.37 -0.51
C THR A 187 18.61 1.09 0.91
N VAL A 188 17.47 1.68 1.23
CA VAL A 188 16.68 1.36 2.44
C VAL A 188 15.64 0.26 2.20
N SER A 189 15.66 -0.41 1.04
CA SER A 189 14.67 -1.43 0.65
C SER A 189 14.50 -2.56 1.67
N GLN A 190 13.25 -2.97 1.89
CA GLN A 190 12.87 -4.18 2.61
C GLN A 190 12.85 -5.43 1.70
N ASP A 191 12.79 -5.24 0.38
CA ASP A 191 12.57 -6.29 -0.62
C ASP A 191 13.64 -6.23 -1.73
N LEU A 192 14.90 -6.49 -1.37
CA LEU A 192 16.06 -6.23 -2.25
C LEU A 192 15.93 -6.85 -3.65
N TYR A 193 15.66 -8.15 -3.73
CA TYR A 193 15.57 -8.86 -5.02
C TYR A 193 14.34 -8.47 -5.82
N PHE A 194 13.24 -8.13 -5.14
CA PHE A 194 12.02 -7.68 -5.79
C PHE A 194 12.24 -6.31 -6.46
N HIS A 195 12.82 -5.36 -5.73
CA HIS A 195 13.19 -4.05 -6.28
C HIS A 195 14.23 -4.17 -7.39
N LEU A 196 15.24 -5.03 -7.23
CA LEU A 196 16.24 -5.27 -8.26
C LEU A 196 15.61 -5.72 -9.59
N GLY A 197 14.60 -6.59 -9.53
CA GLY A 197 13.83 -7.00 -10.71
C GLY A 197 13.12 -5.85 -11.40
N MET A 198 12.58 -4.88 -10.66
CA MET A 198 11.98 -3.67 -11.23
C MET A 198 13.03 -2.72 -11.83
N LEU A 199 14.14 -2.52 -11.12
CA LEU A 199 15.19 -1.57 -11.47
C LEU A 199 15.94 -1.96 -12.75
N VAL A 200 16.07 -3.27 -13.04
CA VAL A 200 16.58 -3.77 -14.33
C VAL A 200 15.86 -3.14 -15.51
N ASN A 201 14.52 -3.09 -15.47
CA ASN A 201 13.72 -2.54 -16.57
C ASN A 201 13.84 -1.02 -16.65
N VAL A 202 13.90 -0.33 -15.51
CA VAL A 202 14.05 1.14 -15.46
C VAL A 202 15.39 1.57 -16.04
N PHE A 203 16.48 0.90 -15.65
CA PHE A 203 17.83 1.26 -16.05
C PHE A 203 18.28 0.65 -17.37
N ASN A 204 17.50 -0.29 -17.93
CA ASN A 204 17.88 -1.08 -19.10
C ASN A 204 19.26 -1.75 -18.93
N LEU A 205 19.47 -2.34 -17.75
CA LEU A 205 20.72 -3.02 -17.38
C LEU A 205 20.41 -4.44 -16.91
N PRO A 206 21.25 -5.44 -17.25
CA PRO A 206 21.12 -6.76 -16.66
C PRO A 206 21.43 -6.72 -15.15
N MET A 207 20.87 -7.67 -14.37
CA MET A 207 21.02 -7.69 -12.90
C MET A 207 22.48 -7.60 -12.43
N ASN A 208 23.42 -8.25 -13.13
CA ASN A 208 24.84 -8.24 -12.77
C ASN A 208 25.55 -6.89 -12.99
N LYS A 209 24.90 -5.94 -13.70
CA LYS A 209 25.37 -4.56 -13.86
C LYS A 209 24.80 -3.61 -12.81
N ILE A 210 23.96 -4.10 -11.90
CA ILE A 210 23.40 -3.34 -10.79
C ILE A 210 23.87 -3.97 -9.48
N ARG A 211 24.71 -3.25 -8.73
CA ARG A 211 25.13 -3.63 -7.38
C ARG A 211 24.17 -3.01 -6.37
N TYR A 212 23.13 -3.73 -5.99
CA TYR A 212 22.09 -3.26 -5.07
C TYR A 212 22.41 -3.65 -3.61
N ILE A 213 22.67 -2.65 -2.77
CA ILE A 213 23.28 -2.81 -1.45
C ILE A 213 22.29 -2.37 -0.37
N GLY A 214 21.64 -3.34 0.27
CA GLY A 214 20.85 -3.12 1.48
C GLY A 214 21.66 -3.28 2.76
N GLY A 215 20.97 -3.24 3.91
CA GLY A 215 21.57 -3.47 5.21
C GLY A 215 20.77 -2.84 6.34
N THR A 216 21.38 -1.91 7.06
CA THR A 216 20.73 -1.22 8.19
C THR A 216 19.63 -0.29 7.70
N VAL A 217 18.39 -0.53 8.16
CA VAL A 217 17.20 0.27 7.81
C VAL A 217 16.57 0.85 9.08
N GLY A 218 16.35 2.16 9.13
CA GLY A 218 15.79 2.87 10.29
C GLY A 218 14.26 2.82 10.36
N GLY A 219 13.71 1.61 10.26
CA GLY A 219 12.26 1.36 10.19
C GLY A 219 11.72 1.47 8.77
N GLY A 220 10.62 0.76 8.52
CA GLY A 220 9.94 0.74 7.22
C GLY A 220 8.45 0.42 7.34
N PHE A 221 8.10 -0.64 8.07
CA PHE A 221 6.69 -1.02 8.33
C PHE A 221 5.86 -1.24 7.05
N GLY A 222 6.50 -1.46 5.90
CA GLY A 222 5.89 -1.54 4.57
C GLY A 222 6.27 -0.37 3.64
N ALA A 223 6.65 0.80 4.16
CA ALA A 223 6.99 1.98 3.35
C ALA A 223 8.22 1.79 2.47
N LYS A 224 9.01 0.74 2.72
CA LYS A 224 10.25 0.43 2.01
C LYS A 224 10.15 -0.88 1.21
N ASN A 225 8.92 -1.39 1.03
CA ASN A 225 8.57 -2.44 0.06
C ASN A 225 8.23 -1.84 -1.33
N ASP A 226 8.13 -0.51 -1.42
CA ASP A 226 8.01 0.23 -2.67
C ASP A 226 9.30 1.02 -2.93
N ILE A 227 9.58 1.28 -4.20
CA ILE A 227 10.74 2.08 -4.60
C ILE A 227 10.38 3.57 -4.58
N HIS A 228 11.13 4.37 -3.82
CA HIS A 228 10.97 5.82 -3.76
C HIS A 228 12.18 6.60 -4.27
N CYS A 229 13.39 6.29 -3.80
CA CYS A 229 14.58 7.07 -4.17
C CYS A 229 15.48 6.36 -5.20
N ASP A 230 15.52 5.03 -5.22
CA ASP A 230 16.56 4.27 -5.93
C ASP A 230 16.54 4.44 -7.45
N HIS A 231 15.36 4.42 -8.07
CA HIS A 231 15.19 4.66 -9.50
C HIS A 231 15.59 6.07 -9.92
N VAL A 232 15.27 7.08 -9.12
CA VAL A 232 15.66 8.48 -9.39
C VAL A 232 17.17 8.64 -9.27
N ALA A 233 17.75 8.16 -8.16
CA ALA A 233 19.18 8.24 -7.91
C ALA A 233 19.98 7.45 -8.97
N GLY A 234 19.50 6.26 -9.37
CA GLY A 234 20.14 5.44 -10.39
C GLY A 234 20.09 6.08 -11.79
N VAL A 235 18.94 6.61 -12.23
CA VAL A 235 18.83 7.33 -13.51
C VAL A 235 19.79 8.53 -13.53
N MET A 236 19.82 9.31 -12.45
CA MET A 236 20.74 10.44 -12.33
C MET A 236 22.21 10.00 -12.39
N ALA A 237 22.59 8.99 -11.61
CA ALA A 237 23.97 8.47 -11.59
C ALA A 237 24.42 7.95 -12.96
N LEU A 238 23.54 7.29 -13.70
CA LEU A 238 23.81 6.84 -15.07
C LEU A 238 24.03 8.01 -16.03
N LYS A 239 23.22 9.08 -15.92
CA LYS A 239 23.32 10.27 -16.76
C LYS A 239 24.60 11.07 -16.51
N ILE A 240 24.89 11.40 -15.24
CA ILE A 240 25.97 12.34 -14.91
C ILE A 240 27.29 11.67 -14.55
N ARG A 241 27.28 10.35 -14.30
CA ARG A 241 28.44 9.54 -13.90
C ARG A 241 29.21 10.08 -12.69
N LYS A 242 28.49 10.66 -11.73
CA LYS A 242 28.99 11.13 -10.43
C LYS A 242 28.18 10.50 -9.29
N PRO A 243 28.75 10.35 -8.08
CA PRO A 243 27.97 9.92 -6.93
C PRO A 243 26.85 10.90 -6.60
N VAL A 244 25.67 10.38 -6.30
CA VAL A 244 24.48 11.16 -5.97
C VAL A 244 23.79 10.60 -4.74
N LYS A 245 23.20 11.48 -3.95
CA LYS A 245 22.29 11.13 -2.86
C LYS A 245 20.94 11.76 -3.13
N TYR A 246 19.89 10.94 -3.03
CA TYR A 246 18.52 11.44 -2.97
C TYR A 246 17.91 11.06 -1.63
N ARG A 247 17.54 12.06 -0.84
CA ARG A 247 16.94 11.88 0.49
C ARG A 247 15.68 12.71 0.60
N HIS A 248 14.62 12.10 1.09
CA HIS A 248 13.41 12.82 1.47
C HIS A 248 13.60 13.54 2.81
N THR A 249 13.08 14.75 2.90
CA THR A 249 12.74 15.39 4.18
C THR A 249 11.57 14.66 4.82
N ARG A 250 11.33 14.88 6.12
CA ARG A 250 10.14 14.33 6.79
C ARG A 250 8.84 14.80 6.12
N HIS A 251 8.81 16.04 5.64
CA HIS A 251 7.66 16.59 4.94
C HIS A 251 7.40 15.86 3.62
N GLU A 252 8.43 15.65 2.81
CA GLU A 252 8.33 14.87 1.56
C GLU A 252 7.93 13.41 1.81
N GLU A 253 8.45 12.79 2.88
CA GLU A 253 8.03 11.45 3.31
C GLU A 253 6.52 11.40 3.51
N MET A 254 6.01 12.25 4.41
CA MET A 254 4.61 12.25 4.82
C MET A 254 3.66 12.57 3.66
N LEU A 255 4.07 13.37 2.68
CA LEU A 255 3.21 13.73 1.57
C LEU A 255 3.24 12.73 0.41
N TYR A 256 4.38 12.12 0.10
CA TYR A 256 4.59 11.54 -1.24
C TYR A 256 4.97 10.06 -1.28
N THR A 257 5.37 9.46 -0.16
CA THR A 257 5.60 8.00 -0.12
C THR A 257 4.29 7.23 -0.14
N THR A 258 4.35 5.92 -0.34
CA THR A 258 3.14 5.10 -0.30
C THR A 258 2.52 5.11 1.10
N LYS A 259 1.20 4.93 1.17
CA LYS A 259 0.42 4.99 2.40
C LYS A 259 -0.34 3.70 2.64
N ARG A 260 -0.85 3.47 3.85
CA ARG A 260 -1.99 2.57 4.01
C ARG A 260 -3.21 3.24 3.39
N GLY A 261 -3.78 2.62 2.36
CA GLY A 261 -4.96 3.16 1.70
C GLY A 261 -6.22 3.04 2.56
N PRO A 262 -7.17 3.99 2.43
CA PRO A 262 -8.49 3.92 3.04
C PRO A 262 -9.29 2.68 2.60
N TRP A 263 -10.28 2.34 3.43
CA TRP A 263 -11.22 1.26 3.16
C TRP A 263 -12.64 1.65 3.50
N ILE A 264 -13.59 1.12 2.74
CA ILE A 264 -15.01 1.04 3.10
C ILE A 264 -15.36 -0.44 3.18
N PHE A 265 -15.94 -0.86 4.29
CA PHE A 265 -16.43 -2.22 4.52
C PHE A 265 -17.93 -2.16 4.75
N GLU A 266 -18.66 -3.08 4.11
CA GLU A 266 -20.09 -3.28 4.33
C GLU A 266 -20.32 -4.74 4.65
N PHE A 267 -20.78 -5.01 5.87
CA PHE A 267 -21.08 -6.33 6.38
C PHE A 267 -22.59 -6.52 6.45
N LYS A 268 -23.02 -7.75 6.15
CA LYS A 268 -24.36 -8.25 6.39
C LYS A 268 -24.26 -9.68 6.91
N ASP A 269 -24.63 -9.86 8.17
CA ASP A 269 -24.58 -11.15 8.86
C ASP A 269 -25.98 -11.70 9.11
N GLY A 270 -26.16 -12.98 8.81
CA GLY A 270 -27.31 -13.77 9.23
C GLY A 270 -26.97 -14.52 10.51
N VAL A 271 -27.74 -14.27 11.57
CA VAL A 271 -27.41 -14.69 12.94
C VAL A 271 -28.57 -15.47 13.55
N LYS A 272 -28.24 -16.56 14.25
CA LYS A 272 -29.19 -17.33 15.07
C LYS A 272 -29.27 -16.76 16.48
N LYS A 273 -30.42 -16.94 17.15
CA LYS A 273 -30.60 -16.53 18.56
C LYS A 273 -29.61 -17.22 19.51
N ASP A 274 -29.10 -18.38 19.14
CA ASP A 274 -28.07 -19.09 19.91
C ASP A 274 -26.66 -18.49 19.76
N GLY A 275 -26.47 -17.46 18.92
CA GLY A 275 -25.21 -16.75 18.72
C GLY A 275 -24.40 -17.23 17.52
N ARG A 276 -24.82 -18.28 16.82
CA ARG A 276 -24.13 -18.73 15.59
C ARG A 276 -24.38 -17.78 14.43
N ILE A 277 -23.32 -17.43 13.71
CA ILE A 277 -23.39 -16.73 12.43
C ILE A 277 -23.51 -17.79 11.32
N VAL A 278 -24.62 -17.75 10.58
CA VAL A 278 -24.94 -18.74 9.54
C VAL A 278 -24.71 -18.21 8.13
N ALA A 279 -24.64 -16.89 7.96
CA ALA A 279 -24.29 -16.25 6.70
C ALA A 279 -23.49 -14.98 6.96
N ARG A 280 -22.48 -14.71 6.12
CA ARG A 280 -21.75 -13.44 6.10
C ARG A 280 -21.52 -12.99 4.67
N GLN A 281 -22.09 -11.83 4.33
CA GLN A 281 -21.80 -11.13 3.09
C GLN A 281 -20.96 -9.88 3.39
N VAL A 282 -19.86 -9.71 2.67
CA VAL A 282 -18.96 -8.55 2.84
C VAL A 282 -18.68 -7.91 1.49
N ARG A 283 -18.89 -6.60 1.38
CA ARG A 283 -18.40 -5.78 0.28
C ARG A 283 -17.27 -4.90 0.78
N THR A 284 -16.13 -4.90 0.09
CA THR A 284 -14.98 -4.08 0.45
C THR A 284 -14.55 -3.20 -0.71
N ILE A 285 -14.19 -1.96 -0.41
CA ILE A 285 -13.74 -0.98 -1.39
C ILE A 285 -12.46 -0.38 -0.85
N HIS A 286 -11.36 -0.68 -1.53
CA HIS A 286 -10.05 -0.14 -1.22
C HIS A 286 -9.74 1.03 -2.13
N ASP A 287 -9.35 2.15 -1.53
CA ASP A 287 -8.82 3.28 -2.28
C ASP A 287 -7.30 3.13 -2.42
N THR A 288 -6.85 2.86 -3.64
CA THR A 288 -5.43 2.63 -3.95
C THR A 288 -4.67 3.89 -4.35
N GLY A 289 -5.33 5.05 -4.38
CA GLY A 289 -4.76 6.27 -4.96
C GLY A 289 -4.53 6.16 -6.46
N ALA A 290 -3.53 6.87 -6.98
CA ALA A 290 -3.36 7.09 -8.41
C ALA A 290 -2.83 5.89 -9.22
N TYR A 291 -2.17 4.94 -8.57
CA TYR A 291 -1.44 3.83 -9.19
C TYR A 291 -1.69 2.53 -8.45
N CYS A 292 -1.35 1.40 -9.08
CA CYS A 292 -1.60 0.09 -8.49
C CYS A 292 -0.85 -0.10 -7.18
N GLY A 293 0.44 0.29 -7.12
CA GLY A 293 1.31 -0.06 -6.00
C GLY A 293 1.17 -1.55 -5.68
N MET A 294 0.83 -1.86 -4.42
CA MET A 294 0.41 -3.20 -3.99
C MET A 294 -1.10 -3.33 -3.78
N GLY A 295 -1.90 -2.29 -4.05
CA GLY A 295 -3.34 -2.22 -3.76
C GLY A 295 -4.17 -3.44 -4.22
N PRO A 296 -4.08 -3.89 -5.49
CA PRO A 296 -4.78 -5.10 -5.94
C PRO A 296 -4.42 -6.34 -5.11
N TYR A 297 -3.14 -6.50 -4.75
CA TYR A 297 -2.69 -7.59 -3.89
C TYR A 297 -3.17 -7.42 -2.43
N VAL A 298 -3.28 -6.19 -1.93
CA VAL A 298 -3.91 -5.90 -0.62
C VAL A 298 -5.39 -6.32 -0.65
N VAL A 299 -6.12 -6.07 -1.74
CA VAL A 299 -7.51 -6.50 -1.91
C VAL A 299 -7.63 -8.02 -1.92
N ASP A 300 -6.76 -8.72 -2.65
CA ASP A 300 -6.72 -10.19 -2.62
C ASP A 300 -6.52 -10.71 -1.18
N LYS A 301 -5.54 -10.18 -0.45
CA LYS A 301 -5.29 -10.57 0.95
C LYS A 301 -6.46 -10.25 1.87
N ASN A 302 -7.04 -9.06 1.76
CA ASN A 302 -8.18 -8.66 2.57
C ASN A 302 -9.36 -9.59 2.30
N SER A 303 -9.71 -9.83 1.03
CA SER A 303 -10.83 -10.70 0.68
C SER A 303 -10.70 -12.11 1.25
N ILE A 304 -9.49 -12.65 1.35
CA ILE A 304 -9.25 -13.99 1.95
C ILE A 304 -9.57 -14.01 3.45
N LEU A 305 -9.35 -12.92 4.17
CA LEU A 305 -9.31 -12.90 5.64
C LEU A 305 -10.39 -12.03 6.31
N VAL A 306 -11.11 -11.19 5.54
CA VAL A 306 -12.09 -10.22 6.08
C VAL A 306 -13.33 -10.88 6.70
N ALA A 307 -13.57 -12.17 6.44
CA ALA A 307 -14.60 -12.93 7.14
C ALA A 307 -14.30 -13.16 8.63
N GLY A 308 -13.08 -12.85 9.08
CA GLY A 308 -12.64 -13.06 10.45
C GLY A 308 -12.27 -14.51 10.75
N PRO A 309 -11.71 -14.78 11.94
CA PRO A 309 -11.33 -16.12 12.39
C PRO A 309 -12.54 -16.93 12.89
N PHE A 310 -13.61 -16.96 12.09
CA PHE A 310 -14.92 -17.49 12.46
C PHE A 310 -15.41 -18.58 11.50
N ALA A 311 -15.93 -19.67 12.06
CA ALA A 311 -16.49 -20.80 11.34
C ALA A 311 -17.92 -20.48 10.87
N ILE A 312 -18.02 -19.82 9.72
CA ILE A 312 -19.28 -19.39 9.13
C ILE A 312 -19.59 -20.28 7.91
N PRO A 313 -20.75 -20.97 7.87
CA PRO A 313 -21.02 -21.97 6.85
C PRO A 313 -21.36 -21.40 5.47
N ALA A 314 -21.75 -20.12 5.38
CA ALA A 314 -22.00 -19.44 4.11
C ALA A 314 -21.37 -18.05 4.07
N ILE A 315 -20.47 -17.81 3.11
CA ILE A 315 -19.68 -16.58 2.98
C ILE A 315 -19.71 -16.09 1.53
N ALA A 316 -19.97 -14.81 1.33
CA ALA A 316 -19.81 -14.12 0.05
C ALA A 316 -19.03 -12.82 0.23
N ILE A 317 -17.87 -12.71 -0.42
CA ILE A 317 -17.01 -11.53 -0.32
C ILE A 317 -16.75 -10.96 -1.71
N ASP A 318 -16.98 -9.66 -1.87
CA ASP A 318 -16.69 -8.89 -3.07
C ASP A 318 -15.78 -7.71 -2.73
N GLY A 319 -14.50 -7.81 -3.12
CA GLY A 319 -13.50 -6.77 -2.91
C GLY A 319 -13.18 -5.98 -4.17
N MET A 320 -13.14 -4.64 -4.07
CA MET A 320 -12.87 -3.72 -5.15
C MET A 320 -11.61 -2.92 -4.86
N CYS A 321 -10.79 -2.69 -5.89
CA CYS A 321 -9.62 -1.80 -5.83
C CYS A 321 -9.89 -0.60 -6.74
N VAL A 322 -9.94 0.59 -6.16
CA VAL A 322 -10.41 1.82 -6.82
C VAL A 322 -9.31 2.86 -6.86
N PHE A 323 -9.11 3.44 -8.03
CA PHE A 323 -8.15 4.52 -8.26
C PHE A 323 -8.77 5.89 -7.95
N THR A 324 -8.02 6.75 -7.29
CA THR A 324 -8.37 8.15 -6.97
C THR A 324 -7.17 9.07 -7.19
N ASN A 325 -7.36 10.38 -7.19
CA ASN A 325 -6.26 11.36 -7.31
C ASN A 325 -5.50 11.62 -5.98
N LYS A 326 -5.54 10.66 -5.06
CA LYS A 326 -4.76 10.65 -3.82
C LYS A 326 -3.38 10.02 -4.03
N PRO A 327 -2.40 10.28 -3.15
CA PRO A 327 -1.13 9.56 -3.14
C PRO A 327 -1.35 8.05 -3.12
N VAL A 328 -0.41 7.33 -3.74
CA VAL A 328 -0.50 5.88 -3.95
C VAL A 328 -0.59 5.14 -2.61
N ALA A 329 -1.55 4.24 -2.49
CA ALA A 329 -1.58 3.30 -1.39
C ALA A 329 -0.80 2.03 -1.74
N SER A 330 -0.17 1.45 -0.73
CA SER A 330 0.57 0.20 -0.89
C SER A 330 0.63 -0.54 0.45
N SER A 331 1.70 -1.30 0.65
CA SER A 331 1.90 -2.11 1.83
C SER A 331 2.06 -1.26 3.10
N MET A 332 1.38 -1.65 4.18
CA MET A 332 1.67 -1.21 5.55
C MET A 332 1.43 -2.40 6.48
N ARG A 333 2.21 -2.55 7.56
CA ARG A 333 2.13 -3.66 8.53
C ARG A 333 0.69 -4.11 8.81
N GLY A 334 0.39 -5.39 8.56
CA GLY A 334 -0.97 -5.95 8.58
C GLY A 334 -1.60 -6.11 7.20
N PHE A 335 -1.19 -5.30 6.22
CA PHE A 335 -1.40 -5.54 4.78
C PHE A 335 -2.87 -5.79 4.39
N GLY A 336 -3.75 -4.84 4.74
CA GLY A 336 -5.21 -4.93 4.50
C GLY A 336 -5.98 -5.78 5.52
N ILE A 337 -5.30 -6.67 6.25
CA ILE A 337 -5.94 -7.55 7.24
C ILE A 337 -6.42 -6.73 8.44
N ILE A 338 -5.56 -5.88 9.03
CA ILE A 338 -5.91 -5.08 10.21
C ILE A 338 -7.10 -4.14 9.94
N ASN A 339 -7.20 -3.58 8.73
CA ASN A 339 -8.35 -2.80 8.30
C ASN A 339 -9.64 -3.61 8.39
N GLY A 340 -9.63 -4.80 7.78
CA GLY A 340 -10.74 -5.76 7.83
C GLY A 340 -11.04 -6.24 9.25
N THR A 341 -10.03 -6.60 10.04
CA THR A 341 -10.19 -7.04 11.43
C THR A 341 -10.85 -5.97 12.29
N SER A 342 -10.52 -4.68 12.10
CA SER A 342 -11.20 -3.61 12.85
C SER A 342 -12.70 -3.56 12.54
N ALA A 343 -13.08 -3.70 11.26
CA ALA A 343 -14.48 -3.71 10.83
C ALA A 343 -15.21 -4.99 11.29
N ASP A 344 -14.59 -6.15 11.10
CA ASP A 344 -15.08 -7.46 11.53
C ASP A 344 -15.33 -7.51 13.04
N GLN A 345 -14.38 -7.05 13.87
CA GLN A 345 -14.55 -7.09 15.32
C GLN A 345 -15.61 -6.11 15.83
N LEU A 346 -15.76 -4.93 15.20
CA LEU A 346 -16.88 -4.03 15.49
C LEU A 346 -18.23 -4.65 15.06
N GLN A 347 -18.24 -5.37 13.94
CA GLN A 347 -19.41 -6.11 13.49
C GLN A 347 -19.79 -7.22 14.47
N MET A 348 -18.83 -7.95 15.03
CA MET A 348 -19.09 -8.97 16.06
C MET A 348 -19.75 -8.38 17.31
N ASP A 349 -19.38 -7.17 17.74
CA ASP A 349 -20.03 -6.50 18.87
C ASP A 349 -21.47 -6.10 18.54
N ARG A 350 -21.73 -5.59 17.33
CA ARG A 350 -23.11 -5.32 16.88
C ARG A 350 -23.96 -6.58 16.80
N VAL A 351 -23.37 -7.69 16.36
CA VAL A 351 -24.05 -8.99 16.35
C VAL A 351 -24.44 -9.39 17.77
N ALA A 352 -23.53 -9.25 18.73
CA ALA A 352 -23.80 -9.56 20.14
C ALA A 352 -24.89 -8.67 20.74
N GLU A 353 -24.85 -7.36 20.47
CA GLU A 353 -25.86 -6.40 20.89
C GLU A 353 -27.25 -6.75 20.33
N ALA A 354 -27.33 -7.02 19.02
CA ALA A 354 -28.60 -7.29 18.33
C ALA A 354 -29.35 -8.53 18.87
N ILE A 355 -28.62 -9.51 19.42
CA ILE A 355 -29.21 -10.74 20.00
C ILE A 355 -29.15 -10.75 21.53
N GLY A 356 -28.70 -9.66 22.17
CA GLY A 356 -28.60 -9.55 23.62
C GLY A 356 -27.65 -10.56 24.27
N LYS A 357 -26.54 -10.90 23.60
CA LYS A 357 -25.52 -11.83 24.11
C LYS A 357 -24.24 -11.12 24.52
N ASP A 358 -23.49 -11.76 25.39
CA ASP A 358 -22.13 -11.32 25.74
C ASP A 358 -21.20 -11.41 24.49
N PRO A 359 -20.38 -10.37 24.23
CA PRO A 359 -19.51 -10.32 23.06
C PRO A 359 -18.38 -11.36 23.07
N TRP A 360 -17.95 -11.86 24.22
CA TRP A 360 -17.03 -13.01 24.29
C TRP A 360 -17.77 -14.27 23.87
N GLU A 361 -18.96 -14.52 24.41
CA GLU A 361 -19.74 -15.71 24.07
C GLU A 361 -19.95 -15.85 22.56
N VAL A 362 -20.33 -14.78 21.86
CA VAL A 362 -20.51 -14.80 20.40
C VAL A 362 -19.20 -15.14 19.68
N ARG A 363 -18.07 -14.57 20.11
CA ARG A 363 -16.76 -14.89 19.50
C ARG A 363 -16.34 -16.34 19.75
N PHE A 364 -16.52 -16.85 20.96
CA PHE A 364 -16.20 -18.24 21.32
C PHE A 364 -17.06 -19.26 20.55
N ILE A 365 -18.36 -19.00 20.41
CA ILE A 365 -19.28 -19.85 19.65
C ILE A 365 -18.81 -19.99 18.20
N ASN A 366 -18.42 -18.87 17.58
CA ASN A 366 -18.08 -18.83 16.18
C ASN A 366 -16.59 -19.05 15.89
N ALA A 367 -15.71 -19.07 16.89
CA ALA A 367 -14.26 -19.18 16.70
C ALA A 367 -13.85 -20.43 15.91
N TRP A 368 -12.85 -20.27 15.03
CA TRP A 368 -12.22 -21.39 14.33
C TRP A 368 -11.64 -22.44 15.28
N ARG A 369 -11.77 -23.68 14.84
CA ARG A 369 -11.17 -24.89 15.41
C ARG A 369 -10.41 -25.65 14.34
N GLU A 370 -9.59 -26.60 14.77
CA GLU A 370 -8.81 -27.48 13.90
C GLU A 370 -9.73 -28.17 12.89
N GLY A 371 -9.39 -28.06 11.61
CA GLY A 371 -10.17 -28.64 10.51
C GLY A 371 -11.41 -27.85 10.08
N ASP A 372 -11.77 -26.75 10.74
CA ASP A 372 -12.74 -25.81 10.18
C ASP A 372 -12.24 -25.26 8.83
N LEU A 373 -13.16 -24.84 7.97
CA LEU A 373 -12.82 -24.22 6.69
C LEU A 373 -12.98 -22.71 6.76
N GLY A 374 -11.97 -21.98 6.30
CA GLY A 374 -12.08 -20.55 6.04
C GLY A 374 -12.81 -20.25 4.72
N ALA A 375 -12.99 -18.97 4.39
CA ALA A 375 -13.69 -18.54 3.17
C ALA A 375 -13.06 -19.09 1.88
N THR A 376 -11.78 -19.42 1.90
CA THR A 376 -11.03 -20.02 0.78
C THR A 376 -11.02 -21.55 0.78
N GLN A 377 -11.75 -22.20 1.70
CA GLN A 377 -11.86 -23.66 1.82
C GLN A 377 -10.55 -24.39 2.14
N PHE A 378 -9.53 -23.65 2.59
CA PHE A 378 -8.35 -24.27 3.20
C PHE A 378 -8.68 -24.68 4.64
N PRO A 379 -8.28 -25.89 5.07
CA PRO A 379 -8.43 -26.31 6.45
C PRO A 379 -7.63 -25.39 7.37
N VAL A 380 -8.24 -25.02 8.49
CA VAL A 380 -7.54 -24.34 9.58
C VAL A 380 -6.68 -25.37 10.30
N GLU A 381 -5.37 -25.13 10.26
CA GLU A 381 -4.37 -25.91 10.98
C GLU A 381 -3.79 -25.09 12.13
N ALA A 382 -3.41 -25.77 13.21
CA ALA A 382 -2.86 -25.15 14.41
C ALA A 382 -3.76 -24.02 14.97
N ALA A 383 -5.07 -24.28 15.04
CA ALA A 383 -6.01 -23.33 15.61
C ALA A 383 -5.70 -23.08 17.10
N GLY A 384 -5.67 -21.81 17.50
CA GLY A 384 -5.41 -21.41 18.89
C GLY A 384 -6.15 -20.15 19.33
N VAL A 385 -7.21 -19.77 18.60
CA VAL A 385 -7.98 -18.55 18.88
C VAL A 385 -8.76 -18.65 20.19
N ILE A 386 -9.28 -19.84 20.53
CA ILE A 386 -10.04 -20.05 21.77
C ILE A 386 -9.12 -19.92 22.97
N GLU A 387 -7.99 -20.62 22.96
CA GLU A 387 -6.99 -20.56 24.03
C GLU A 387 -6.39 -19.15 24.15
N ALA A 388 -6.20 -18.44 23.04
CA ALA A 388 -5.77 -17.04 23.05
C ALA A 388 -6.81 -16.11 23.71
N MET A 389 -8.10 -16.29 23.42
CA MET A 389 -9.17 -15.52 24.04
C MET A 389 -9.30 -15.83 25.54
N GLN A 390 -9.18 -17.09 25.95
CA GLN A 390 -9.18 -17.48 27.37
C GLN A 390 -8.04 -16.80 28.12
N ARG A 391 -6.82 -16.84 27.56
CA ARG A 391 -5.66 -16.20 28.17
C ARG A 391 -5.79 -14.67 28.20
N ALA A 392 -6.36 -14.08 27.15
CA ALA A 392 -6.61 -12.64 27.11
C ALA A 392 -7.62 -12.20 28.19
N ALA A 393 -8.70 -12.96 28.38
CA ALA A 393 -9.69 -12.68 29.42
C ALA A 393 -9.08 -12.79 30.82
N GLU A 394 -8.28 -13.83 31.08
CA GLU A 394 -7.57 -13.99 32.36
C GLU A 394 -6.65 -12.79 32.66
N LEU A 395 -5.82 -12.39 31.69
CA LEU A 395 -4.92 -11.24 31.82
C LEU A 395 -5.65 -9.91 32.01
N ALA A 396 -6.86 -9.79 31.47
CA ALA A 396 -7.71 -8.62 31.60
C ALA A 396 -8.59 -8.63 32.87
N GLY A 397 -8.54 -9.70 33.68
CA GLY A 397 -9.41 -9.86 34.86
C GLY A 397 -10.88 -10.08 34.51
N ILE A 398 -11.18 -10.59 33.31
CA ILE A 398 -12.54 -10.89 32.84
C ILE A 398 -12.87 -12.33 33.23
N GLU A 399 -13.90 -12.51 34.05
CA GLU A 399 -14.36 -13.83 34.46
C GLU A 399 -15.22 -14.47 33.36
N LEU A 400 -14.67 -15.50 32.71
CA LEU A 400 -15.40 -16.28 31.72
C LEU A 400 -16.26 -17.37 32.39
N PRO A 401 -17.52 -17.57 31.93
CA PRO A 401 -18.31 -18.73 32.34
C PRO A 401 -17.57 -20.06 32.10
N ASP A 402 -17.79 -21.06 32.96
CA ASP A 402 -17.13 -22.38 32.86
C ASP A 402 -17.23 -22.97 31.45
N ARG A 403 -18.43 -22.87 30.84
CA ARG A 403 -18.67 -23.36 29.47
C ARG A 403 -17.72 -22.77 28.41
N LEU A 404 -17.24 -21.53 28.58
CA LEU A 404 -16.28 -20.91 27.65
C LEU A 404 -14.83 -21.28 27.99
N ARG A 405 -14.53 -21.47 29.29
CA ARG A 405 -13.22 -21.95 29.75
C ARG A 405 -12.93 -23.39 29.35
N GLU A 406 -13.97 -24.20 29.17
CA GLU A 406 -13.87 -25.60 28.77
C GLU A 406 -13.76 -25.80 27.24
N MET A 407 -14.06 -24.77 26.44
CA MET A 407 -13.90 -24.82 24.99
C MET A 407 -12.43 -24.99 24.59
N SER A 408 -12.19 -25.60 23.43
CA SER A 408 -10.85 -25.71 22.86
C SER A 408 -10.88 -25.53 21.34
N SER A 409 -9.80 -25.00 20.77
CA SER A 409 -9.62 -24.98 19.32
C SER A 409 -9.39 -26.37 18.72
N ARG A 410 -9.16 -27.43 19.51
CA ARG A 410 -8.93 -28.79 18.98
C ARG A 410 -10.18 -29.67 18.86
N ARG A 411 -11.28 -29.29 19.50
CA ARG A 411 -12.52 -30.09 19.55
C ARG A 411 -13.72 -29.16 19.64
N ARG A 412 -14.80 -29.53 18.95
CA ARG A 412 -16.01 -28.73 18.85
C ARG A 412 -16.98 -29.00 19.98
#